data_AF-A0A4Q5LNY4-F1
#
_entry.id   AF-A0A4Q5LNY4-F1
#
_cell.length_a   1.000
_cell.length_b   1.000
_cell.length_c   1.000
_cell.angle_alpha   90.00
_cell.angle_beta   90.00
_cell.angle_gamma   90.00
#
_symmetry.space_group_name_H-M   'P 1'
#
loop_
_entity.id
_entity.type
_entity.pdbx_description
1 polymer ?
#
loop_
_entity_poly.entity_id
_entity_poly.type
_entity_poly.pdbx_seq_one_letter_code
_entity_poly.pdbx_strand_id
1 'polypeptide(L)'
;MKDLEQCFKQDKVEFYRGDSFQVFIKDAEKALLKCVKSRLLAILYTEQTRIDIRLSVSIGVLRSDVVNMGSNMEEIFVNSGRQFDKFQNSSRRLYINCGNTEKDFTYEIIAEYVDSLLDRLTARQAEVLYYLLSENTQAETAGLLKLTPATISNHVRAARYEEIKSMLNKFKILTNQLKDGK
;
A
#
# COMPACT_ATOMS: atom_id res chain seq x y z
N MET A 1 1.59 -5.29 -15.02
CA MET A 1 3.01 -5.19 -14.59
C MET A 1 3.57 -3.78 -14.80
N LYS A 2 3.48 -3.18 -16.00
CA LYS A 2 3.94 -1.80 -16.26
C LYS A 2 3.38 -0.74 -15.30
N ASP A 3 2.08 -0.76 -14.99
CA ASP A 3 1.51 0.24 -14.06
C ASP A 3 1.98 0.05 -12.62
N LEU A 4 2.26 -1.21 -12.23
CA LEU A 4 2.80 -1.55 -10.92
C LEU A 4 4.25 -1.06 -10.80
N GLU A 5 5.06 -1.25 -11.84
CA GLU A 5 6.41 -0.66 -11.94
C GLU A 5 6.34 0.87 -11.83
N GLN A 6 5.36 1.50 -12.50
CA GLN A 6 5.17 2.95 -12.44
C GLN A 6 4.82 3.44 -11.02
N CYS A 7 4.09 2.66 -10.21
CA CYS A 7 3.84 2.98 -8.79
C CYS A 7 5.13 3.07 -7.95
N PHE A 8 6.17 2.35 -8.36
CA PHE A 8 7.45 2.24 -7.65
C PHE A 8 8.63 2.79 -8.46
N LYS A 9 8.38 3.64 -9.46
CA LYS A 9 9.42 4.14 -10.39
C LYS A 9 10.62 4.82 -9.71
N GLN A 10 10.40 5.39 -8.52
CA GLN A 10 11.44 6.08 -7.74
C GLN A 10 12.09 5.18 -6.68
N ASP A 11 11.66 3.92 -6.59
CA ASP A 11 12.11 2.94 -5.62
C ASP A 11 12.95 1.86 -6.29
N LYS A 12 13.70 1.13 -5.48
CA LYS A 12 14.37 -0.08 -5.94
C LYS A 12 13.38 -1.24 -5.88
N VAL A 13 13.13 -1.90 -7.01
CA VAL A 13 12.16 -2.99 -7.14
C VAL A 13 12.82 -4.21 -7.76
N GLU A 14 12.52 -5.39 -7.21
CA GLU A 14 12.90 -6.69 -7.76
C GLU A 14 11.63 -7.53 -7.93
N PHE A 15 11.35 -8.00 -9.15
CA PHE A 15 10.24 -8.90 -9.46
C PHE A 15 10.73 -10.34 -9.54
N TYR A 16 9.96 -11.26 -8.98
CA TYR A 16 10.28 -12.69 -8.93
C TYR A 16 9.15 -13.48 -9.54
N ARG A 17 9.48 -14.32 -10.53
CA ARG A 17 8.59 -15.33 -11.14
C ARG A 17 7.22 -14.81 -11.64
N GLY A 18 7.06 -13.50 -11.76
CA GLY A 18 5.85 -12.83 -12.26
C GLY A 18 4.70 -12.72 -11.25
N ASP A 19 4.82 -13.32 -10.05
CA ASP A 19 3.75 -13.40 -9.04
C ASP A 19 4.13 -12.73 -7.70
N SER A 20 5.40 -12.35 -7.54
CA SER A 20 5.93 -11.76 -6.32
C SER A 20 6.93 -10.66 -6.63
N PHE A 21 7.11 -9.75 -5.69
CA PHE A 21 8.04 -8.63 -5.83
C PHE A 21 8.50 -8.14 -4.45
N GLN A 22 9.65 -7.48 -4.43
CA GLN A 22 10.15 -6.75 -3.27
C GLN A 22 10.45 -5.32 -3.67
N VAL A 23 10.16 -4.39 -2.76
CA VAL A 23 10.41 -2.96 -2.96
C VAL A 23 11.13 -2.39 -1.76
N PHE A 24 12.21 -1.66 -2.01
CA PHE A 24 12.85 -0.82 -1.01
C PHE A 24 12.42 0.64 -1.19
N ILE A 25 11.76 1.19 -0.17
CA ILE A 25 11.22 2.56 -0.16
C ILE A 25 12.03 3.38 0.84
N LYS A 26 12.75 4.40 0.36
CA LYS A 26 13.57 5.28 1.20
C LYS A 26 12.72 6.15 2.13
N ASP A 27 11.65 6.72 1.61
CA ASP A 27 10.72 7.57 2.36
C ASP A 27 9.62 6.72 3.00
N ALA A 28 9.91 6.19 4.19
CA ALA A 28 9.04 5.24 4.88
C ALA A 28 7.59 5.74 5.02
N GLU A 29 7.36 7.03 5.19
CA GLU A 29 6.03 7.61 5.33
C GLU A 29 5.16 7.49 4.06
N LYS A 30 5.78 7.22 2.90
CA LYS A 30 5.08 6.96 1.63
C LYS A 30 4.71 5.49 1.45
N ALA A 31 5.17 4.59 2.33
CA ALA A 31 5.02 3.14 2.14
C ALA A 31 3.57 2.69 2.07
N LEU A 32 2.70 3.16 2.99
CA LEU A 32 1.29 2.77 2.98
C LEU A 32 0.57 3.27 1.72
N LEU A 33 0.87 4.48 1.24
CA LEU A 33 0.29 5.01 0.01
C LEU A 33 0.63 4.10 -1.19
N LYS A 34 1.89 3.68 -1.29
CA LYS A 34 2.34 2.78 -2.36
C LYS A 34 1.68 1.40 -2.24
N CYS A 35 1.53 0.88 -1.02
CA CYS A 35 0.79 -0.36 -0.77
C CYS A 35 -0.67 -0.25 -1.25
N VAL A 36 -1.38 0.79 -0.83
CA VAL A 36 -2.77 1.04 -1.25
C VAL A 36 -2.86 1.15 -2.77
N LYS A 37 -2.02 1.97 -3.42
CA LYS A 37 -2.05 2.15 -4.88
C LYS A 37 -1.77 0.85 -5.65
N SER A 38 -0.81 0.04 -5.20
CA SER A 38 -0.52 -1.25 -5.83
C SER A 38 -1.69 -2.22 -5.74
N ARG A 39 -2.38 -2.27 -4.59
CA ARG A 39 -3.60 -3.08 -4.42
C ARG A 39 -4.76 -2.55 -5.25
N LEU A 40 -4.95 -1.24 -5.31
CA LEU A 40 -5.97 -0.63 -6.17
C LEU A 40 -5.77 -0.98 -7.65
N LEU A 41 -4.52 -0.99 -8.14
CA LEU A 41 -4.21 -1.45 -9.49
C LEU A 41 -4.59 -2.92 -9.69
N ALA A 42 -4.27 -3.80 -8.73
CA ALA A 42 -4.64 -5.21 -8.83
C ALA A 42 -6.17 -5.42 -8.84
N ILE A 43 -6.88 -4.72 -7.96
CA ILE A 43 -8.35 -4.78 -7.87
C ILE A 43 -8.99 -4.21 -9.14
N LEU A 44 -8.45 -3.13 -9.70
CA LEU A 44 -8.88 -2.56 -10.98
C LEU A 44 -8.86 -3.58 -12.11
N TYR A 45 -7.84 -4.43 -12.16
CA TYR A 45 -7.70 -5.49 -13.17
C TYR A 45 -8.51 -6.76 -12.87
N THR A 46 -9.38 -6.73 -11.85
CA THR A 46 -10.32 -7.83 -11.58
C THR A 46 -11.37 -7.93 -12.69
N GLU A 47 -11.43 -9.08 -13.35
CA GLU A 47 -12.51 -9.45 -14.27
C GLU A 47 -13.48 -10.41 -13.57
N GLN A 48 -13.37 -11.71 -13.85
CA GLN A 48 -14.27 -12.74 -13.32
C GLN A 48 -13.90 -13.17 -11.90
N THR A 49 -12.60 -13.21 -11.60
CA THR A 49 -12.05 -13.60 -10.30
C THR A 49 -11.34 -12.42 -9.66
N ARG A 50 -11.61 -12.14 -8.39
CA ARG A 50 -10.97 -11.04 -7.65
C ARG A 50 -9.45 -11.22 -7.62
N ILE A 51 -8.75 -10.19 -8.07
CA ILE A 51 -7.29 -10.08 -8.01
C ILE A 51 -6.96 -8.99 -6.99
N ASP A 52 -6.03 -9.28 -6.08
CA ASP A 52 -5.52 -8.34 -5.08
C ASP A 52 -4.08 -8.77 -4.69
N ILE A 53 -3.32 -7.87 -4.06
CA ILE A 53 -1.92 -8.10 -3.68
C ILE A 53 -1.83 -8.28 -2.15
N ARG A 54 -1.04 -9.27 -1.72
CA ARG A 54 -0.62 -9.44 -0.33
C ARG A 54 0.71 -8.73 -0.10
N LEU A 55 0.79 -7.90 0.95
CA LEU A 55 1.93 -7.04 1.23
C LEU A 55 2.34 -7.14 2.69
N SER A 56 3.63 -7.38 2.91
CA SER A 56 4.28 -7.30 4.22
C SER A 56 5.27 -6.15 4.20
N VAL A 57 5.14 -5.22 5.15
CA VAL A 57 5.96 -4.00 5.22
C VAL A 57 6.71 -3.97 6.55
N SER A 58 8.03 -3.84 6.48
CA SER A 58 8.88 -3.57 7.64
C SER A 58 9.55 -2.22 7.51
N ILE A 59 9.37 -1.38 8.53
CA ILE A 59 9.87 -0.01 8.60
C ILE A 59 11.05 0.01 9.56
N GLY A 60 12.18 0.60 9.17
CA GLY A 60 13.31 0.69 10.07
C GLY A 60 14.42 1.55 9.51
N VAL A 61 15.55 1.52 10.20
CA VAL A 61 16.77 2.22 9.82
C VAL A 61 17.74 1.19 9.26
N LEU A 62 18.21 1.43 8.05
CA LEU A 62 19.32 0.68 7.49
C LEU A 62 20.65 1.22 7.96
N ARG A 63 21.59 0.31 8.21
CA ARG A 63 22.98 0.67 8.56
C ARG A 63 23.89 0.70 7.33
N SER A 64 23.45 0.09 6.24
CA SER A 64 24.25 -0.07 5.00
C SER A 64 23.43 0.30 3.77
N ASP A 65 24.12 0.60 2.68
CA ASP A 65 23.47 0.79 1.38
C ASP A 65 22.86 -0.52 0.86
N VAL A 66 21.70 -0.42 0.20
CA VAL A 66 20.98 -1.58 -0.34
C VAL A 66 21.55 -1.98 -1.69
N VAL A 67 22.57 -2.85 -1.69
CA VAL A 67 23.19 -3.37 -2.92
C VAL A 67 22.35 -4.49 -3.56
N ASN A 68 21.85 -5.44 -2.77
CA ASN A 68 20.97 -6.53 -3.19
C ASN A 68 19.86 -6.69 -2.15
N MET A 69 18.58 -6.78 -2.53
CA MET A 69 17.48 -6.93 -1.56
C MET A 69 17.29 -8.40 -1.15
N GLY A 70 17.26 -9.33 -2.12
CA GLY A 70 17.00 -10.74 -1.87
C GLY A 70 18.04 -11.46 -0.98
N SER A 71 19.30 -11.02 -0.97
CA SER A 71 20.35 -11.60 -0.11
C SER A 71 20.68 -10.76 1.13
N ASN A 72 19.90 -9.71 1.42
CA ASN A 72 20.20 -8.81 2.53
C ASN A 72 19.77 -9.40 3.87
N MET A 73 20.72 -9.51 4.80
CA MET A 73 20.47 -10.05 6.15
C MET A 73 20.16 -8.97 7.19
N GLU A 74 20.03 -7.70 6.79
CA GLU A 74 19.57 -6.67 7.72
C GLU A 74 18.15 -6.98 8.21
N GLU A 75 17.91 -6.66 9.48
CA GLU A 75 16.72 -7.07 10.23
C GLU A 75 15.41 -6.68 9.53
N ILE A 76 15.37 -5.54 8.84
CA ILE A 76 14.18 -5.08 8.13
C ILE A 76 13.78 -6.04 6.99
N PHE A 77 14.75 -6.61 6.26
CA PHE A 77 14.47 -7.51 5.14
C PHE A 77 14.02 -8.86 5.67
N VAL A 78 14.73 -9.38 6.68
CA VAL A 78 14.38 -10.65 7.34
C VAL A 78 12.99 -10.58 7.98
N ASN A 79 12.67 -9.49 8.68
CA ASN A 79 11.36 -9.30 9.30
C ASN A 79 10.24 -9.18 8.27
N SER A 80 10.47 -8.49 7.15
CA SER A 80 9.45 -8.39 6.09
C SER A 80 9.07 -9.76 5.52
N GLY A 81 10.06 -10.63 5.30
CA GLY A 81 9.88 -12.01 4.84
C GLY A 81 9.15 -12.88 5.85
N ARG A 82 9.59 -12.90 7.12
CA ARG A 82 8.92 -13.67 8.19
C ARG A 82 7.46 -13.28 8.39
N GLN A 83 7.16 -11.99 8.27
CA GLN A 83 5.79 -11.50 8.36
C GLN A 83 4.95 -11.88 7.13
N PHE A 84 5.57 -11.99 5.96
CA PHE A 84 4.90 -12.45 4.75
C PHE A 84 4.44 -13.91 4.89
N ASP A 85 5.23 -14.76 5.55
CA ASP A 85 4.86 -16.16 5.81
C ASP A 85 3.54 -16.30 6.60
N LYS A 86 3.16 -15.27 7.38
CA LYS A 86 1.87 -15.26 8.11
C LYS A 86 0.65 -15.33 7.17
N PHE A 87 0.80 -14.93 5.91
CA PHE A 87 -0.29 -15.03 4.92
C PHE A 87 -0.69 -16.46 4.60
N GLN A 88 0.15 -17.46 4.88
CA GLN A 88 -0.20 -18.87 4.65
C GLN A 88 -1.44 -19.30 5.45
N ASN A 89 -1.64 -18.73 6.64
CA ASN A 89 -2.71 -19.08 7.56
C ASN A 89 -3.66 -17.91 7.86
N SER A 90 -3.69 -16.89 6.99
CA SER A 90 -4.44 -15.65 7.22
C SER A 90 -5.14 -15.17 5.95
N SER A 91 -6.36 -14.65 6.10
CA SER A 91 -7.09 -13.97 5.03
C SER A 91 -6.63 -12.51 4.83
N ARG A 92 -5.81 -11.98 5.74
CA ARG A 92 -5.27 -10.63 5.65
C ARG A 92 -4.44 -10.47 4.38
N ARG A 93 -4.34 -9.23 3.91
CA ARG A 93 -3.48 -8.86 2.76
C ARG A 93 -2.48 -7.77 3.09
N LEU A 94 -2.46 -7.28 4.32
CA LEU A 94 -1.52 -6.25 4.76
C LEU A 94 -1.03 -6.52 6.19
N TYR A 95 0.29 -6.60 6.32
CA TYR A 95 1.02 -6.55 7.58
C TYR A 95 2.01 -5.40 7.55
N ILE A 96 2.13 -4.70 8.67
CA ILE A 96 3.07 -3.57 8.84
C ILE A 96 3.70 -3.68 10.22
N ASN A 97 5.02 -3.53 10.30
CA ASN A 97 5.73 -3.40 11.56
C ASN A 97 6.93 -2.45 11.46
N CYS A 98 7.49 -2.12 12.61
CA CYS A 98 8.73 -1.36 12.77
C CYS A 98 9.65 -1.90 13.88
N GLY A 99 9.27 -3.02 14.52
CA GLY A 99 10.08 -3.64 15.59
C GLY A 99 9.91 -2.99 16.95
N ASN A 100 8.97 -2.05 17.10
CA ASN A 100 8.60 -1.45 18.39
C ASN A 100 7.16 -1.86 18.73
N THR A 101 6.96 -2.59 19.83
CA THR A 101 5.68 -3.19 20.19
C THR A 101 4.50 -2.21 20.25
N GLU A 102 4.71 -1.02 20.82
CA GLU A 102 3.65 0.00 20.96
C GLU A 102 3.24 0.57 19.61
N LYS A 103 4.22 0.90 18.77
CA LYS A 103 3.97 1.41 17.42
C LYS A 103 3.43 0.32 16.50
N ASP A 104 3.89 -0.92 16.66
CA ASP A 104 3.44 -2.09 15.90
C ASP A 104 1.96 -2.39 16.15
N PHE A 105 1.48 -2.24 17.40
CA PHE A 105 0.06 -2.32 17.72
C PHE A 105 -0.76 -1.29 16.90
N THR A 106 -0.27 -0.06 16.80
CA THR A 106 -0.96 0.99 16.03
C THR A 106 -0.87 0.73 14.52
N TYR A 107 0.27 0.27 14.01
CA TYR A 107 0.43 -0.14 12.62
C TYR A 107 -0.48 -1.30 12.24
N GLU A 108 -0.68 -2.25 13.15
CA GLU A 108 -1.61 -3.36 12.95
C GLU A 108 -3.05 -2.87 12.79
N ILE A 109 -3.51 -1.98 13.67
CA ILE A 109 -4.86 -1.37 13.54
C ILE A 109 -5.02 -0.65 12.19
N ILE A 110 -4.01 0.14 11.78
CA ILE A 110 -4.04 0.83 10.49
C ILE A 110 -4.11 -0.19 9.34
N ALA A 111 -3.27 -1.23 9.39
CA ALA A 111 -3.20 -2.25 8.36
C ALA A 111 -4.52 -3.02 8.22
N GLU A 112 -5.11 -3.47 9.33
CA GLU A 112 -6.39 -4.20 9.36
C GLU A 112 -7.54 -3.34 8.84
N TYR A 113 -7.60 -2.08 9.26
CA TYR A 113 -8.66 -1.19 8.81
C TYR A 113 -8.53 -0.88 7.32
N VAL A 114 -7.32 -0.53 6.84
CA VAL A 114 -7.07 -0.33 5.40
C VAL A 114 -7.40 -1.59 4.60
N ASP A 115 -7.02 -2.77 5.09
CA ASP A 115 -7.33 -4.02 4.42
C ASP A 115 -8.84 -4.22 4.28
N SER A 116 -9.61 -3.96 5.36
CA SER A 116 -11.07 -4.05 5.34
C SER A 116 -11.75 -3.05 4.39
N LEU A 117 -11.15 -1.87 4.19
CA LEU A 117 -11.63 -0.87 3.24
C LEU A 117 -11.42 -1.34 1.80
N LEU A 118 -10.23 -1.87 1.48
CA LEU A 118 -9.86 -2.30 0.13
C LEU A 118 -10.55 -3.61 -0.28
N ASP A 119 -10.80 -4.51 0.67
CA ASP A 119 -11.43 -5.82 0.40
C ASP A 119 -12.84 -5.68 -0.19
N ARG A 120 -13.54 -4.59 0.12
CA ARG A 120 -14.91 -4.31 -0.33
C ARG A 120 -15.01 -3.55 -1.66
N LEU A 121 -13.89 -3.10 -2.21
CA LEU A 121 -13.90 -2.27 -3.41
C LEU A 121 -14.24 -3.09 -4.66
N THR A 122 -15.07 -2.50 -5.52
CA THR A 122 -15.23 -2.93 -6.91
C THR A 122 -14.07 -2.42 -7.77
N ALA A 123 -13.84 -3.05 -8.93
CA ALA A 123 -12.82 -2.59 -9.89
C ALA A 123 -12.99 -1.11 -10.25
N ARG A 124 -14.23 -0.66 -10.49
CA ARG A 124 -14.51 0.74 -10.84
C ARG A 124 -14.25 1.71 -9.68
N GLN A 125 -14.56 1.31 -8.44
CA GLN A 125 -14.20 2.12 -7.27
C GLN A 125 -12.69 2.19 -7.10
N ALA A 126 -11.97 1.09 -7.31
CA ALA A 126 -10.52 1.06 -7.23
C ALA A 126 -9.87 2.00 -8.27
N GLU A 127 -10.42 2.06 -9.48
CA GLU A 127 -10.00 3.01 -10.52
C GLU A 127 -10.12 4.46 -10.06
N VAL A 128 -11.30 4.84 -9.55
CA VAL A 128 -11.57 6.20 -9.07
C VAL A 128 -10.60 6.57 -7.96
N LEU A 129 -10.42 5.69 -6.96
CA LEU A 129 -9.50 5.93 -5.86
C LEU A 129 -8.04 6.03 -6.33
N TYR A 130 -7.63 5.25 -7.32
CA TYR A 130 -6.26 5.29 -7.84
C TYR A 130 -5.91 6.68 -8.40
N TYR A 131 -6.79 7.28 -9.18
CA TYR A 131 -6.58 8.63 -9.73
C TYR A 131 -6.60 9.71 -8.65
N LEU A 132 -7.52 9.62 -7.69
CA LEU A 132 -7.60 10.56 -6.57
C LEU A 132 -6.35 10.50 -5.68
N LEU A 133 -5.83 9.30 -5.40
CA LEU A 133 -4.55 9.09 -4.70
C LEU A 133 -3.31 9.32 -5.58
N SER A 134 -3.53 9.77 -6.82
CA SER A 134 -2.50 10.27 -7.73
C SER A 134 -2.60 11.79 -7.89
N GLU A 135 -3.11 12.48 -6.86
CA GLU A 135 -3.25 13.94 -6.78
C GLU A 135 -4.21 14.56 -7.81
N ASN A 136 -5.08 13.75 -8.42
CA ASN A 136 -6.17 14.30 -9.24
C ASN A 136 -7.32 14.74 -8.34
N THR A 137 -7.97 15.83 -8.72
CA THR A 137 -9.25 16.25 -8.16
C THR A 137 -10.38 15.32 -8.61
N GLN A 138 -11.54 15.41 -7.95
CA GLN A 138 -12.75 14.70 -8.40
C GLN A 138 -13.19 15.15 -9.80
N ALA A 139 -13.01 16.43 -10.14
CA ALA A 139 -13.37 16.97 -11.45
C ALA A 139 -12.45 16.43 -12.56
N GLU A 140 -11.14 16.41 -12.33
CA GLU A 140 -10.18 15.82 -13.28
C GLU A 140 -10.43 14.32 -13.44
N THR A 141 -10.65 13.61 -12.33
CA THR A 141 -10.97 12.17 -12.36
C THR A 141 -12.29 11.90 -13.11
N ALA A 142 -13.30 12.75 -12.96
CA ALA A 142 -14.55 12.67 -13.71
C ALA A 142 -14.30 12.76 -15.23
N GLY A 143 -13.48 13.74 -15.64
CA GLY A 143 -13.09 13.93 -17.04
C GLY A 143 -12.32 12.73 -17.60
N LEU A 144 -11.29 12.28 -16.88
CA LEU A 144 -10.46 11.12 -17.28
C LEU A 144 -11.28 9.85 -17.46
N LEU A 145 -12.22 9.59 -16.53
CA LEU A 145 -13.01 8.38 -16.51
C LEU A 145 -14.33 8.48 -17.29
N LYS A 146 -14.59 9.63 -17.93
CA LYS A 146 -15.85 9.94 -18.62
C LYS A 146 -17.08 9.71 -17.73
N LEU A 147 -16.99 10.13 -16.48
CA LEU A 147 -18.06 10.01 -15.47
C LEU A 147 -18.69 11.37 -15.17
N THR A 148 -19.94 11.34 -14.74
CA THR A 148 -20.58 12.56 -14.23
C THR A 148 -20.04 12.94 -12.84
N PRO A 149 -20.08 14.22 -12.44
CA PRO A 149 -19.72 14.63 -11.08
C PRO A 149 -20.51 13.89 -9.98
N ALA A 150 -21.81 13.62 -10.22
CA ALA A 150 -22.65 12.87 -9.30
C ALA A 150 -22.17 11.41 -9.15
N THR A 151 -21.78 10.78 -10.27
CA THR A 151 -21.23 9.41 -10.26
C THR A 151 -19.91 9.33 -9.52
N ILE A 152 -18.99 10.29 -9.74
CA ILE A 152 -17.72 10.36 -9.00
C ILE A 152 -17.97 10.55 -7.50
N SER A 153 -18.83 11.48 -7.11
CA SER A 153 -19.16 11.73 -5.70
C SER A 153 -19.72 10.47 -5.02
N ASN A 154 -20.56 9.70 -5.73
CA ASN A 154 -21.08 8.44 -5.23
C ASN A 154 -19.97 7.39 -5.07
N HIS A 155 -19.04 7.26 -6.03
CA HIS A 155 -17.90 6.36 -5.88
C HIS A 155 -17.01 6.75 -4.70
N VAL A 156 -16.68 8.04 -4.54
CA VAL A 156 -15.87 8.56 -3.43
C VAL A 156 -16.48 8.20 -2.08
N ARG A 157 -17.79 8.41 -1.93
CA ARG A 157 -18.52 8.09 -0.70
C ARG A 157 -18.58 6.57 -0.45
N ALA A 158 -18.99 5.80 -1.47
CA ALA A 158 -19.14 4.36 -1.35
C ALA A 158 -17.80 3.64 -1.09
N ALA A 159 -16.71 4.16 -1.67
CA ALA A 159 -15.36 3.64 -1.51
C ALA A 159 -14.66 4.17 -0.24
N ARG A 160 -15.33 4.99 0.57
CA ARG A 160 -14.81 5.51 1.86
C ARG A 160 -13.45 6.19 1.72
N TYR A 161 -13.35 7.06 0.71
CA TYR A 161 -12.09 7.72 0.34
C TYR A 161 -11.49 8.55 1.49
N GLU A 162 -12.32 9.28 2.24
CA GLU A 162 -11.84 10.14 3.33
C GLU A 162 -11.25 9.32 4.47
N GLU A 163 -11.77 8.12 4.74
CA GLU A 163 -11.20 7.21 5.72
C GLU A 163 -9.86 6.64 5.28
N ILE A 164 -9.70 6.31 3.99
CA ILE A 164 -8.41 5.91 3.41
C ILE A 164 -7.39 7.04 3.56
N LYS A 165 -7.74 8.27 3.17
CA LYS A 165 -6.88 9.45 3.37
C LYS A 165 -6.51 9.66 4.84
N SER A 166 -7.47 9.48 5.74
CA SER A 166 -7.23 9.59 7.18
C SER A 166 -6.20 8.57 7.66
N MET A 167 -6.29 7.32 7.22
CA MET A 167 -5.32 6.27 7.56
C MET A 167 -3.93 6.56 6.98
N LEU A 168 -3.87 7.01 5.73
CA LEU A 168 -2.61 7.42 5.09
C LEU A 168 -1.92 8.54 5.87
N ASN A 169 -2.69 9.54 6.34
CA ASN A 169 -2.14 10.63 7.13
C ASN A 169 -1.70 10.17 8.53
N LYS A 170 -2.49 9.34 9.22
CA LYS A 170 -2.11 8.79 10.53
C LYS A 170 -0.84 7.94 10.44
N PHE A 171 -0.74 7.09 9.43
CA PHE A 171 0.47 6.33 9.13
C PHE A 171 1.66 7.26 8.93
N LYS A 172 1.54 8.28 8.08
CA LYS A 172 2.61 9.28 7.83
C LYS A 172 3.09 9.94 9.12
N ILE A 173 2.18 10.37 10.00
CA ILE A 173 2.52 11.00 11.28
C ILE A 173 3.27 10.01 12.18
N LEU A 174 2.71 8.81 12.38
CA LEU A 174 3.33 7.76 13.20
C LEU A 174 4.72 7.37 12.70
N THR A 175 4.89 7.25 11.38
CA THR A 175 6.16 6.90 10.77
C THR A 175 7.19 8.02 10.88
N ASN A 176 6.79 9.29 10.80
CA ASN A 176 7.72 10.40 11.01
C ASN A 176 8.22 10.47 12.46
N GLN A 177 7.39 10.10 13.46
CA GLN A 177 7.83 10.00 14.86
C GLN A 177 8.90 8.91 15.10
N LEU A 178 9.11 7.98 14.16
CA LEU A 178 10.26 7.07 14.23
C LEU A 178 11.59 7.76 13.90
N LYS A 179 11.56 8.86 13.14
CA LYS A 179 12.74 9.64 12.75
C LYS A 179 13.21 10.54 13.90
N ASP A 180 12.26 11.09 14.66
CA ASP A 180 12.50 12.07 15.73
C ASP A 180 12.86 11.42 17.09
N GLY A 181 12.75 10.10 17.21
CA GLY A 181 13.07 9.34 18.42
C GLY A 181 14.51 8.84 18.52
N LYS A 182 15.45 9.49 17.81
CA LYS A 182 16.89 9.21 17.89
C LYS A 182 17.61 10.27 18.72
#